data_AF-A0A382KV32-F1
#
_entry.id   AF-A0A382KV32-F1
#
_cell.length_a   1.000
_cell.length_b   1.000
_cell.length_c   1.000
_cell.angle_alpha   90.00
_cell.angle_beta   90.00
_cell.angle_gamma   90.00
#
_symmetry.space_group_name_H-M   'P 1'
#
loop_
_entity.id
_entity.type
_entity.pdbx_description
1 polymer ?
#
loop_
_entity_poly.entity_id
_entity_poly.type
_entity_poly.pdbx_seq_one_letter_code
_entity_poly.pdbx_strand_id
1 'polypeptide(L)'
;VKKIIFTLLFLSSTQSETSVQHSTPNRIVDIHHSVIDIRLDFLSKKVIGKVSHSFSPLGTSVSNLDLDAEDMIVRRVRLDGKDIPFFQSEKKLHM
;
A
#
# COMPACT_ATOMS: atom_id res chain seq x y z
N VAL A 1 -24.89 -20.22 47.74
CA VAL A 1 -25.39 -19.90 46.38
C VAL A 1 -24.89 -18.54 45.85
N LYS A 2 -25.06 -17.43 46.59
CA LYS A 2 -24.71 -16.06 46.16
C LYS A 2 -23.22 -15.83 45.79
N LYS A 3 -22.28 -16.49 46.48
CA LYS A 3 -20.82 -16.39 46.19
C LYS A 3 -20.40 -17.16 44.93
N ILE A 4 -21.04 -18.29 44.64
CA ILE A 4 -20.73 -19.15 43.47
C ILE A 4 -21.16 -18.48 42.17
N ILE A 5 -22.29 -17.77 42.18
CA ILE A 5 -22.78 -16.99 41.04
C ILE A 5 -21.79 -15.87 40.67
N PHE A 6 -21.17 -15.23 41.66
CA PHE A 6 -20.21 -14.15 41.44
C PHE A 6 -18.90 -14.66 40.82
N THR A 7 -18.46 -15.87 41.18
CA THR A 7 -17.28 -16.51 40.57
C THR A 7 -17.54 -16.92 39.12
N LEU A 8 -18.74 -17.38 38.79
CA LEU A 8 -19.11 -17.78 37.43
C LEU A 8 -19.19 -16.57 36.48
N LEU A 9 -19.68 -15.42 36.96
CA LEU A 9 -19.75 -14.17 36.19
C LEU A 9 -18.36 -13.59 35.87
N PHE A 10 -17.36 -13.85 36.72
CA PHE A 10 -16.00 -13.34 36.55
C PHE A 10 -15.17 -14.13 35.52
N LEU A 11 -15.53 -15.39 35.24
CA LEU A 11 -14.86 -16.18 34.20
C LEU A 11 -15.27 -15.76 32.79
N SER A 12 -16.49 -15.26 32.60
CA SER A 12 -17.05 -14.88 31.30
C SER A 12 -16.51 -13.59 30.70
N SER A 13 -15.70 -12.80 31.43
CA SER A 13 -15.16 -11.52 30.94
C SER A 13 -13.79 -11.60 30.28
N THR A 14 -13.20 -12.79 30.13
CA THR A 14 -11.92 -12.99 29.44
C THR A 14 -12.10 -13.36 27.98
N GLN A 15 -12.82 -12.53 27.21
CA GLN A 15 -12.69 -12.59 25.76
C GLN A 15 -11.40 -11.87 25.37
N SER A 16 -10.35 -12.63 25.07
CA SER A 16 -9.18 -12.06 24.41
C SER A 16 -9.59 -11.66 23.00
N GLU A 17 -9.59 -10.37 22.69
CA GLU A 17 -9.63 -9.91 21.31
C GLU A 17 -8.36 -10.42 20.61
N THR A 18 -8.47 -11.53 19.89
CA THR A 18 -7.42 -11.95 18.97
C THR A 18 -7.44 -10.96 17.81
N SER A 19 -6.67 -9.87 17.92
CA SER A 19 -6.42 -9.01 16.78
C SER A 19 -5.75 -9.84 15.70
N VAL A 20 -6.42 -10.02 14.57
CA VAL A 20 -5.83 -10.71 13.42
C VAL A 20 -4.66 -9.84 12.94
N GLN A 21 -3.43 -10.20 13.32
CA GLN A 21 -2.24 -9.51 12.85
C GLN A 21 -2.11 -9.74 11.35
N HIS A 22 -2.47 -8.71 10.58
CA HIS A 22 -2.23 -8.69 9.15
C HIS A 22 -0.75 -8.39 8.94
N SER A 23 0.05 -9.45 8.75
CA SER A 23 1.48 -9.32 8.45
C SER A 23 1.74 -8.60 7.13
N THR A 24 0.73 -8.53 6.26
CA THR A 24 0.79 -7.80 4.99
C THR A 24 -0.40 -6.86 4.89
N PRO A 25 -0.17 -5.58 4.57
CA PRO A 25 -1.25 -4.64 4.32
C PRO A 25 -2.22 -5.15 3.25
N ASN A 26 -3.48 -4.73 3.36
CA ASN A 26 -4.45 -5.00 2.31
C ASN A 26 -4.02 -4.29 1.03
N ARG A 27 -4.04 -5.01 -0.10
CA ARG A 27 -3.57 -4.51 -1.40
C ARG A 27 -4.35 -5.19 -2.52
N ILE A 28 -4.54 -4.48 -3.63
CA ILE A 28 -5.31 -4.95 -4.79
C ILE A 28 -4.44 -5.55 -5.89
N VAL A 29 -3.13 -5.32 -5.83
CA VAL A 29 -2.12 -5.88 -6.75
C VAL A 29 -0.95 -6.45 -5.97
N ASP A 30 -0.27 -7.40 -6.58
CA ASP A 30 1.00 -7.93 -6.12
C ASP A 30 2.12 -7.42 -7.03
N ILE A 31 3.08 -6.68 -6.45
CA ILE A 31 4.24 -6.16 -7.17
C ILE A 31 5.31 -7.25 -7.19
N HIS A 32 5.61 -7.77 -8.38
CA HIS A 32 6.59 -8.85 -8.58
C HIS A 32 8.02 -8.35 -8.68
N HIS A 33 8.20 -7.22 -9.36
CA HIS A 33 9.53 -6.69 -9.65
C HIS A 33 9.48 -5.18 -9.79
N SER A 34 10.57 -4.52 -9.38
CA SER A 34 10.75 -3.08 -9.47
C SER A 34 12.12 -2.78 -10.07
N VAL A 35 12.14 -2.08 -11.20
CA VAL A 35 13.37 -1.53 -11.79
C VAL A 35 13.43 -0.05 -11.47
N ILE A 36 14.51 0.39 -10.84
CA ILE A 36 14.76 1.78 -10.48
C ILE A 36 15.96 2.25 -11.30
N ASP A 37 15.70 3.13 -12.27
CA ASP A 37 16.71 3.74 -13.12
C ASP A 37 16.76 5.24 -12.82
N ILE A 38 17.76 5.67 -12.06
CA ILE A 38 17.88 7.03 -11.53
C ILE A 38 19.26 7.62 -11.76
N ARG A 39 19.31 8.95 -11.82
CA ARG A 39 20.53 9.74 -11.71
C ARG A 39 20.42 10.71 -10.54
N LEU A 40 21.56 10.96 -9.92
CA LEU A 40 21.71 11.97 -8.87
C LEU A 40 22.17 13.28 -9.50
N ASP A 41 21.47 14.36 -9.21
CA ASP A 41 21.88 15.72 -9.55
C ASP A 41 22.25 16.45 -8.26
N PHE A 42 23.55 16.47 -7.97
CA PHE A 42 24.08 17.08 -6.74
C PHE A 42 23.97 18.61 -6.73
N LEU A 43 23.98 19.26 -7.91
CA LEU A 43 23.87 20.72 -8.01
C LEU A 43 22.46 21.17 -7.65
N SER A 44 21.46 20.49 -8.20
CA SER A 44 20.05 20.80 -7.91
C SER A 44 19.50 20.05 -6.70
N LYS A 45 20.29 19.18 -6.07
CA LYS A 45 19.91 18.29 -4.95
C LYS A 45 18.68 17.44 -5.26
N LYS A 46 18.64 16.83 -6.44
CA LYS A 46 17.50 16.06 -6.93
C LYS A 46 17.89 14.65 -7.34
N VAL A 47 16.94 13.72 -7.18
CA VAL A 47 16.95 12.40 -7.82
C VAL A 47 16.00 12.45 -9.00
N ILE A 48 16.46 12.04 -10.18
CA ILE A 48 15.68 12.10 -11.42
C ILE A 48 15.76 10.75 -12.09
N GLY A 49 14.63 10.18 -12.50
CA GLY A 49 14.65 8.90 -13.16
C GLY A 49 13.28 8.32 -13.48
N LYS A 50 13.28 7.01 -13.69
CA LYS A 50 12.14 6.19 -14.04
C LYS A 50 12.11 4.98 -13.11
N VAL A 51 10.94 4.72 -12.55
CA VAL A 51 10.64 3.46 -11.87
C VAL A 51 9.68 2.64 -12.75
N SER A 52 9.86 1.33 -12.80
CA SER A 52 8.96 0.41 -13.51
C SER A 52 8.63 -0.77 -12.62
N HIS A 53 7.34 -0.99 -12.40
CA HIS A 53 6.83 -2.12 -11.66
C HIS A 53 6.22 -3.14 -12.63
N SER A 54 6.49 -4.43 -12.39
CA SER A 54 5.70 -5.53 -12.94
C SER A 54 4.80 -6.05 -11.83
N PHE A 55 3.50 -6.16 -12.08
CA PHE A 55 2.53 -6.54 -11.07
C PHE A 55 1.40 -7.37 -11.66
N SER A 56 0.67 -8.08 -10.81
CA SER A 56 -0.59 -8.74 -11.17
C SER A 56 -1.70 -8.39 -10.19
N PRO A 57 -2.96 -8.34 -10.63
CA PRO A 57 -4.10 -8.23 -9.72
C PRO A 57 -4.13 -9.35 -8.69
N LEU A 58 -4.52 -9.03 -7.46
CA LEU A 58 -4.89 -10.03 -6.45
C LEU A 58 -6.41 -10.27 -6.56
N GLY A 59 -6.79 -11.24 -7.40
CA GLY A 59 -8.18 -11.62 -7.62
C GLY A 59 -8.72 -11.15 -8.96
N THR A 60 -9.71 -10.25 -8.95
CA THR A 60 -10.35 -9.74 -10.17
C THR A 60 -9.49 -8.68 -10.87
N SER A 61 -9.85 -8.34 -12.11
CA SER A 61 -9.23 -7.23 -12.84
C SER A 61 -9.25 -5.93 -12.02
N VAL A 62 -8.16 -5.17 -12.09
CA VAL A 62 -8.00 -3.88 -11.40
C VAL A 62 -8.18 -2.74 -12.40
N SER A 63 -9.05 -1.78 -12.08
CA SER A 63 -9.33 -0.61 -12.91
C SER A 63 -8.48 0.62 -12.55
N ASN A 64 -7.91 0.64 -11.35
CA ASN A 64 -7.16 1.76 -10.80
C ASN A 64 -6.07 1.27 -9.85
N LEU A 65 -4.95 1.98 -9.78
CA LEU A 65 -3.84 1.67 -8.87
C LEU A 65 -3.38 2.94 -8.16
N ASP A 66 -3.27 2.87 -6.84
CA ASP A 66 -2.69 3.93 -6.03
C ASP A 66 -1.29 3.52 -5.58
N LEU A 67 -0.31 4.40 -5.76
CA LEU A 67 1.04 4.25 -5.24
C LEU A 67 1.37 5.41 -4.29
N ASP A 68 2.12 5.14 -3.24
CA ASP A 68 2.63 6.21 -2.38
C ASP A 68 3.69 7.03 -3.15
N ALA A 69 3.54 8.35 -3.11
CA ALA A 69 4.28 9.30 -3.94
C ALA A 69 4.48 10.64 -3.21
N GLU A 70 4.88 10.60 -1.94
CA GLU A 70 5.19 11.77 -1.13
C GLU A 70 6.52 12.42 -1.56
N ASP A 71 6.55 13.76 -1.56
CA ASP A 71 7.73 14.59 -1.89
C ASP A 71 8.41 14.25 -3.23
N MET A 72 7.61 13.95 -4.26
CA MET A 72 8.10 13.71 -5.62
C MET A 72 7.21 14.36 -6.67
N ILE A 73 7.76 14.56 -7.87
CA ILE A 73 7.03 15.11 -9.01
C ILE A 73 6.96 14.05 -10.10
N VAL A 74 5.76 13.52 -10.35
CA VAL A 74 5.52 12.55 -11.42
C VAL A 74 5.19 13.30 -12.71
N ARG A 75 6.03 13.12 -13.73
CA ARG A 75 5.86 13.81 -15.03
C ARG A 75 5.04 13.01 -16.03
N ARG A 76 5.04 11.68 -15.90
CA ARG A 76 4.41 10.76 -16.86
C ARG A 76 4.24 9.38 -16.24
N VAL A 77 3.09 8.77 -16.46
CA VAL A 77 2.81 7.37 -16.12
C VAL A 77 2.55 6.59 -17.41
N ARG A 78 3.03 5.34 -17.47
CA ARG A 78 2.84 4.46 -18.62
C ARG A 78 2.41 3.07 -18.17
N LEU A 79 1.45 2.49 -18.90
CA LEU A 79 1.09 1.09 -18.83
C LEU A 79 1.37 0.45 -20.19
N ASP A 80 2.16 -0.63 -20.20
CA ASP A 80 2.57 -1.33 -21.43
C ASP A 80 3.12 -0.41 -22.52
N GLY A 81 3.90 0.59 -22.10
CA GLY A 81 4.55 1.55 -22.99
C GLY A 81 3.66 2.71 -23.45
N LYS A 82 2.35 2.70 -23.16
CA LYS A 82 1.40 3.76 -23.51
C LYS A 82 1.20 4.73 -22.36
N ASP A 83 1.18 6.02 -22.67
CA ASP A 83 0.87 7.07 -21.68
C ASP A 83 -0.58 6.92 -21.20
N ILE A 84 -0.78 7.00 -19.88
CA ILE A 84 -2.11 6.95 -19.24
C ILE A 84 -2.36 8.21 -18.41
N PRO A 85 -3.63 8.63 -18.25
CA PRO A 85 -3.95 9.70 -17.31
C PRO A 85 -3.60 9.29 -15.88
N PHE A 86 -3.21 10.27 -15.07
CA PHE A 86 -2.97 10.08 -13.65
C PHE A 86 -3.28 11.38 -12.90
N PHE A 87 -3.51 11.25 -11.60
CA PHE A 87 -3.64 12.36 -10.67
C PHE A 87 -2.67 12.17 -9.52
N GLN A 88 -1.93 13.22 -9.15
CA GLN A 88 -1.02 13.18 -8.01
C GLN A 88 -1.57 14.08 -6.89
N SER A 89 -1.84 13.47 -5.74
CA SER A 89 -2.11 14.19 -4.48
C SER A 89 -0.80 14.41 -3.71
N GLU A 90 -0.85 15.05 -2.54
CA GLU A 90 0.34 15.32 -1.72
C GLU A 90 1.13 14.06 -1.37
N LYS A 91 0.45 12.91 -1.20
CA LYS A 91 1.05 11.66 -0.73
C LYS A 91 0.91 10.49 -1.67
N LYS A 92 0.04 10.57 -2.69
CA LYS A 92 -0.30 9.43 -3.54
C LYS A 92 -0.35 9.79 -5.01
N LEU A 93 0.01 8.82 -5.84
CA LEU A 93 -0.17 8.79 -7.27
C LEU A 93 -1.34 7.86 -7.59
N HIS A 94 -2.36 8.40 -8.25
CA HIS A 94 -3.58 7.71 -8.66
C HIS A 94 -3.55 7.51 -10.18
N MET A 95 -3.68 6.27 -10.65
CA MET A 95 -3.69 5.92 -12.07
C MET A 95 -4.79 4.92 -12.43
#